data_AF-A0A430R7M8-F1
#
_entry.id   AF-A0A430R7M8-F1
#
_cell.length_a   1.000
_cell.length_b   1.000
_cell.length_c   1.000
_cell.angle_alpha   90.00
_cell.angle_beta   90.00
_cell.angle_gamma   90.00
#
_symmetry.space_group_name_H-M   'P 1'
#
loop_
_entity.id
_entity.type
_entity.pdbx_description
1 polymer ?
#
loop_
_entity_poly.entity_id
_entity_poly.type
_entity_poly.pdbx_seq_one_letter_code
_entity_poly.pdbx_strand_id
1 'polypeptide(L)'
;VRGEDLGVHLVLTSEWPAPRMRPLTPGESLRDEAGYFPSSLEVLWQNARLEEVERELKAQIEAAKRLFSPTHLDTHQGAVLRPDLAEIYVRLAEEYRLVPLIPESLEGLGVPPVFLPELERLMAQVPFPRVRFLDPYGLPPEERLGFYLDLANLPPGLYYLVHHSALPTPEGLALPDWRTREADYFALSHPEVRRVLSEFHLLTWRAVRDAL
;
A
#
# COMPACT_ATOMS: atom_id res chain seq x y z
N VAL A 1 -16.58 9.79 1.37
CA VAL A 1 -15.33 9.70 2.17
C VAL A 1 -14.82 11.12 2.41
N ARG A 2 -14.26 11.46 3.57
CA ARG A 2 -13.72 12.81 3.87
C ARG A 2 -12.23 12.70 4.20
N GLY A 3 -11.42 13.52 3.57
CA GLY A 3 -9.96 13.58 3.77
C GLY A 3 -9.33 14.43 2.67
N GLU A 4 -8.25 15.14 2.99
CA GLU A 4 -7.59 16.04 2.04
C GLU A 4 -6.53 15.32 1.20
N ASP A 5 -6.01 14.18 1.65
CA ASP A 5 -4.96 13.42 0.96
C ASP A 5 -5.28 11.92 0.96
N LEU A 6 -6.24 11.53 0.13
CA LEU A 6 -6.71 10.15 0.02
C LEU A 6 -6.20 9.53 -1.29
N GLY A 7 -5.65 8.32 -1.19
CA GLY A 7 -5.23 7.49 -2.32
C GLY A 7 -6.19 6.34 -2.59
N VAL A 8 -5.91 5.57 -3.62
CA VAL A 8 -6.58 4.29 -3.88
C VAL A 8 -5.62 3.16 -3.51
N HIS A 9 -5.97 2.41 -2.46
CA HIS A 9 -5.26 1.20 -2.07
C HIS A 9 -5.73 0.05 -2.93
N LEU A 10 -4.99 -0.24 -3.99
CA LEU A 10 -5.36 -1.24 -4.98
C LEU A 10 -5.26 -2.64 -4.37
N VAL A 11 -6.29 -3.47 -4.57
CA VAL A 11 -6.39 -4.79 -3.95
C VAL A 11 -6.54 -5.87 -5.02
N LEU A 12 -5.71 -6.91 -4.91
CA LEU A 12 -5.81 -8.13 -5.72
C LEU A 12 -5.75 -9.41 -4.87
N THR A 13 -5.65 -9.28 -3.55
CA THR A 13 -5.64 -10.38 -2.57
C THR A 13 -6.65 -10.13 -1.45
N SER A 14 -7.02 -11.19 -0.74
CA SER A 14 -7.88 -11.15 0.44
C SER A 14 -7.46 -12.26 1.40
N GLU A 15 -6.51 -11.96 2.28
CA GLU A 15 -5.72 -12.91 3.05
C GLU A 15 -6.46 -13.53 4.24
N TRP A 16 -7.42 -12.81 4.83
CA TRP A 16 -8.10 -13.28 6.03
C TRP A 16 -9.28 -14.20 5.74
N PRO A 17 -9.67 -15.06 6.70
CA PRO A 17 -10.91 -15.82 6.62
C PRO A 17 -12.15 -14.92 6.52
N ALA A 18 -12.15 -13.79 7.25
CA ALA A 18 -13.13 -12.72 7.18
C ALA A 18 -12.55 -11.43 7.79
N PRO A 19 -12.95 -10.23 7.31
CA PRO A 19 -13.74 -9.99 6.10
C PRO A 19 -12.97 -10.40 4.84
N ARG A 20 -13.71 -10.67 3.75
CA ARG A 20 -13.12 -11.00 2.44
C ARG A 20 -13.58 -10.04 1.35
N MET A 21 -12.69 -9.72 0.43
CA MET A 21 -12.95 -8.80 -0.68
C MET A 21 -13.16 -9.55 -2.00
N ARG A 22 -14.10 -9.06 -2.81
CA ARG A 22 -14.37 -9.58 -4.15
C ARG A 22 -13.91 -8.57 -5.21
N PRO A 23 -13.49 -9.02 -6.40
CA PRO A 23 -13.25 -8.12 -7.53
C PRO A 23 -14.51 -7.33 -7.91
N LEU A 24 -14.31 -6.12 -8.42
CA LEU A 24 -15.38 -5.31 -9.02
C LEU A 24 -15.76 -5.81 -10.42
N THR A 25 -14.87 -6.54 -11.08
CA THR A 25 -15.02 -7.07 -12.44
C THR A 25 -15.20 -8.59 -12.43
N PRO A 26 -15.73 -9.20 -13.51
CA PRO A 26 -15.97 -10.65 -13.56
C PRO A 26 -14.71 -11.49 -13.87
N GLY A 27 -13.49 -10.97 -13.68
CA GLY A 27 -12.24 -11.67 -14.01
C GLY A 27 -12.10 -13.01 -13.29
N GLU A 28 -12.00 -14.10 -14.04
CA GLU A 28 -11.91 -15.46 -13.48
C GLU A 28 -10.54 -15.74 -12.85
N SER A 29 -9.48 -15.15 -13.39
CA SER A 29 -8.12 -15.30 -12.86
C SER A 29 -7.87 -14.53 -11.56
N LEU A 30 -8.82 -13.66 -11.18
CA LEU A 30 -8.73 -12.81 -9.98
C LEU A 30 -9.63 -13.29 -8.84
N ARG A 31 -10.23 -14.47 -8.95
CA ARG A 31 -11.12 -14.99 -7.92
C ARG A 31 -10.93 -16.47 -7.64
N ASP A 32 -11.14 -16.84 -6.39
CA ASP A 32 -11.30 -18.22 -5.97
C ASP A 32 -12.69 -18.78 -6.37
N GLU A 33 -12.92 -20.05 -6.06
CA GLU A 33 -14.19 -20.74 -6.34
C GLU A 33 -15.40 -20.07 -5.65
N ALA A 34 -15.20 -19.32 -4.56
CA ALA A 34 -16.23 -18.58 -3.84
C ALA A 34 -16.42 -17.13 -4.33
N GLY A 35 -15.66 -16.74 -5.36
CA GLY A 35 -15.72 -15.44 -6.00
C GLY A 35 -14.97 -14.32 -5.27
N TYR A 36 -14.11 -14.64 -4.30
CA TYR A 36 -13.27 -13.67 -3.58
C TYR A 36 -11.87 -13.59 -4.18
N PHE A 37 -11.15 -12.50 -3.94
CA PHE A 37 -9.74 -12.42 -4.31
C PHE A 37 -8.92 -13.58 -3.69
N PRO A 38 -7.82 -14.02 -4.35
CA PRO A 38 -6.89 -15.01 -3.83
C PRO A 38 -6.39 -14.67 -2.42
N SER A 39 -6.19 -15.68 -1.58
CA SER A 39 -5.74 -15.48 -0.19
C SER A 39 -4.23 -15.24 -0.04
N SER A 40 -3.45 -15.36 -1.12
CA SER A 40 -2.00 -15.11 -1.09
C SER A 40 -1.49 -14.55 -2.41
N LEU A 41 -0.34 -13.86 -2.33
CA LEU A 41 0.41 -13.37 -3.48
C LEU A 41 0.84 -14.49 -4.42
N GLU A 42 1.23 -15.64 -3.87
CA GLU A 42 1.65 -16.80 -4.67
C GLU A 42 0.53 -17.27 -5.61
N VAL A 43 -0.69 -17.44 -5.08
CA VAL A 43 -1.84 -17.86 -5.88
C VAL A 43 -2.20 -16.79 -6.89
N LEU A 44 -2.17 -15.51 -6.51
CA LEU A 44 -2.40 -14.41 -7.43
C LEU A 44 -1.38 -14.45 -8.60
N TRP A 45 -0.09 -14.48 -8.31
CA TRP A 45 0.96 -14.38 -9.33
C TRP A 45 1.02 -15.59 -10.25
N GLN A 46 0.60 -16.77 -9.81
CA GLN A 46 0.51 -17.97 -10.66
C GLN A 46 -0.66 -17.91 -11.65
N ASN A 47 -1.76 -17.24 -11.30
CA ASN A 47 -3.02 -17.33 -12.06
C ASN A 47 -3.39 -16.05 -12.80
N ALA A 48 -3.04 -14.87 -12.28
CA ALA A 48 -3.54 -13.58 -12.75
C ALA A 48 -3.18 -13.31 -14.22
N ARG A 49 -4.21 -12.99 -15.01
CA ARG A 49 -4.09 -12.54 -16.41
C ARG A 49 -4.04 -11.02 -16.48
N LEU A 50 -3.15 -10.49 -17.33
CA LEU A 50 -2.85 -9.06 -17.42
C LEU A 50 -4.08 -8.21 -17.73
N GLU A 51 -4.90 -8.65 -18.69
CA GLU A 51 -6.07 -7.91 -19.14
C GLU A 51 -7.18 -7.91 -18.09
N GLU A 52 -7.23 -8.93 -17.22
CA GLU A 52 -8.16 -8.98 -16.11
C GLU A 52 -7.69 -8.06 -14.97
N VAL A 53 -6.40 -8.09 -14.63
CA VAL A 53 -5.80 -7.18 -13.63
C VAL A 53 -6.01 -5.73 -14.05
N GLU A 54 -5.65 -5.35 -15.27
CA GLU A 54 -5.80 -3.97 -15.71
C GLU A 54 -7.26 -3.48 -15.63
N ARG A 55 -8.22 -4.29 -16.10
CA ARG A 55 -9.65 -3.94 -15.99
C ARG A 55 -10.09 -3.78 -14.54
N GLU A 56 -9.65 -4.66 -13.66
CA GLU A 56 -9.99 -4.61 -12.23
C GLU A 56 -9.40 -3.36 -11.57
N LEU A 57 -8.12 -3.07 -11.78
CA LEU A 57 -7.46 -1.89 -11.22
C LEU A 57 -8.10 -0.60 -11.74
N LYS A 58 -8.41 -0.52 -13.04
CA LYS A 58 -9.19 0.60 -13.62
C LYS A 58 -10.55 0.75 -12.94
N ALA A 59 -11.27 -0.36 -12.73
CA ALA A 59 -12.56 -0.34 -12.05
C ALA A 59 -12.46 0.17 -10.61
N GLN A 60 -11.42 -0.22 -9.87
CA GLN A 60 -11.17 0.28 -8.50
C GLN A 60 -10.87 1.78 -8.47
N ILE A 61 -10.02 2.27 -9.38
CA ILE A 61 -9.70 3.70 -9.48
C ILE A 61 -10.95 4.52 -9.85
N GLU A 62 -11.73 4.06 -10.84
CA GLU A 62 -12.96 4.72 -11.26
C GLU A 62 -14.06 4.68 -10.17
N ALA A 63 -14.15 3.59 -9.40
CA ALA A 63 -15.03 3.53 -8.24
C ALA A 63 -14.61 4.55 -7.17
N ALA A 64 -13.31 4.66 -6.88
CA ALA A 64 -12.78 5.62 -5.91
C ALA A 64 -13.06 7.07 -6.33
N LYS A 65 -12.89 7.42 -7.61
CA LYS A 65 -13.18 8.76 -8.18
C LYS A 65 -14.64 9.19 -8.00
N ARG A 66 -15.58 8.26 -7.85
CA ARG A 66 -17.00 8.56 -7.54
C ARG A 66 -17.23 8.90 -6.06
N LEU A 67 -16.27 8.56 -5.18
CA LEU A 67 -16.40 8.69 -3.72
C LEU A 67 -15.57 9.84 -3.14
N PHE A 68 -14.44 10.16 -3.76
CA PHE A 68 -13.51 11.24 -3.41
C PHE A 68 -12.60 11.57 -4.60
N SER A 69 -11.71 12.55 -4.46
CA SER A 69 -10.70 12.90 -5.48
C SER A 69 -9.34 12.30 -5.12
N PRO A 70 -8.92 11.16 -5.72
CA PRO A 70 -7.70 10.48 -5.34
C PRO A 70 -6.45 11.31 -5.68
N THR A 71 -5.39 11.10 -4.91
CA THR A 71 -4.11 11.83 -5.02
C THR A 71 -2.95 10.93 -5.44
N HIS A 72 -2.98 9.67 -4.98
CA HIS A 72 -1.94 8.68 -5.21
C HIS A 72 -2.53 7.27 -5.36
N LEU A 73 -1.66 6.34 -5.74
CA LEU A 73 -1.89 4.92 -5.75
C LEU A 73 -0.85 4.22 -4.88
N ASP A 74 -1.27 3.15 -4.24
CA ASP A 74 -0.42 2.12 -3.68
C ASP A 74 -1.11 0.75 -3.84
N THR A 75 -0.51 -0.31 -3.32
CA THR A 75 -1.02 -1.67 -3.47
C THR A 75 -1.05 -2.40 -2.14
N HIS A 76 -2.13 -3.12 -1.91
CA HIS A 76 -2.24 -4.05 -0.81
C HIS A 76 -1.20 -5.16 -0.95
N GLN A 77 -0.41 -5.39 0.11
CA GLN A 77 0.62 -6.43 0.23
C GLN A 77 1.68 -6.44 -0.90
N GLY A 78 1.83 -5.36 -1.69
CA GLY A 78 2.73 -5.41 -2.84
C GLY A 78 2.23 -6.31 -3.98
N ALA A 79 0.91 -6.53 -4.12
CA ALA A 79 0.34 -7.45 -5.11
C ALA A 79 0.79 -7.19 -6.57
N VAL A 80 1.10 -5.94 -6.91
CA VAL A 80 1.61 -5.55 -8.24
C VAL A 80 3.11 -5.82 -8.44
N LEU A 81 3.83 -6.42 -7.49
CA LEU A 81 5.27 -6.66 -7.59
C LEU A 81 5.66 -7.82 -8.55
N ARG A 82 4.71 -8.46 -9.22
CA ARG A 82 5.04 -9.26 -10.42
C ARG A 82 5.37 -8.27 -11.55
N PRO A 83 6.52 -8.37 -12.27
CA PRO A 83 7.02 -7.28 -13.11
C PRO A 83 6.03 -6.77 -14.17
N ASP A 84 5.28 -7.68 -14.79
CA ASP A 84 4.23 -7.37 -15.76
C ASP A 84 3.02 -6.62 -15.15
N LEU A 85 2.68 -6.91 -13.89
CA LEU A 85 1.67 -6.18 -13.12
C LEU A 85 2.18 -4.82 -12.67
N ALA A 86 3.47 -4.70 -12.34
CA ALA A 86 4.10 -3.43 -11.98
C ALA A 86 4.07 -2.45 -13.17
N GLU A 87 4.30 -2.93 -14.39
CA GLU A 87 4.16 -2.13 -15.62
C GLU A 87 2.72 -1.61 -15.80
N ILE A 88 1.71 -2.44 -15.53
CA ILE A 88 0.30 -2.00 -15.52
C ILE A 88 0.08 -0.92 -14.47
N TYR A 89 0.55 -1.14 -13.23
CA TYR A 89 0.40 -0.21 -12.11
C TYR A 89 0.97 1.18 -12.44
N VAL A 90 2.20 1.25 -12.95
CA VAL A 90 2.84 2.50 -13.36
C VAL A 90 2.06 3.18 -14.49
N ARG A 91 1.67 2.43 -15.52
CA ARG A 91 0.91 2.99 -16.66
C ARG A 91 -0.44 3.55 -16.22
N LEU A 92 -1.13 2.89 -15.29
CA LEU A 92 -2.38 3.39 -14.71
C LEU A 92 -2.13 4.66 -13.88
N ALA A 93 -1.04 4.72 -13.13
CA ALA A 93 -0.65 5.93 -12.40
C ALA A 93 -0.50 7.13 -13.35
N GLU A 94 0.18 6.94 -14.49
CA GLU A 94 0.30 7.96 -15.55
C GLU A 94 -1.05 8.30 -16.19
N GLU A 95 -1.83 7.30 -16.64
CA GLU A 95 -3.13 7.48 -17.31
C GLU A 95 -4.10 8.30 -16.45
N TYR A 96 -4.09 8.09 -15.13
CA TYR A 96 -4.99 8.73 -14.19
C TYR A 96 -4.40 9.97 -13.50
N ARG A 97 -3.13 10.32 -13.79
CA ARG A 97 -2.38 11.39 -13.12
C ARG A 97 -2.39 11.25 -11.59
N LEU A 98 -2.14 10.05 -11.11
CA LEU A 98 -2.01 9.72 -9.69
C LEU A 98 -0.56 9.33 -9.41
N VAL A 99 0.01 9.80 -8.31
CA VAL A 99 1.40 9.47 -7.97
C VAL A 99 1.45 8.02 -7.46
N PRO A 100 2.22 7.11 -8.06
CA PRO A 100 2.39 5.77 -7.52
C PRO A 100 3.40 5.79 -6.36
N LEU A 101 3.12 5.02 -5.31
CA LEU A 101 4.15 4.65 -4.33
C LEU A 101 5.22 3.80 -5.03
N ILE A 102 6.46 4.28 -5.02
CA ILE A 102 7.64 3.56 -5.52
C ILE A 102 8.75 3.63 -4.46
N PRO A 103 9.21 2.51 -3.89
CA PRO A 103 10.26 2.53 -2.89
C PRO A 103 11.64 2.80 -3.53
N GLU A 104 12.60 3.33 -2.77
CA GLU A 104 14.00 3.45 -3.23
C GLU A 104 14.69 2.09 -3.38
N SER A 105 14.28 1.09 -2.58
CA SER A 105 14.82 -0.27 -2.55
C SER A 105 13.68 -1.29 -2.41
N LEU A 106 13.86 -2.47 -3.00
CA LEU A 106 12.95 -3.61 -2.86
C LEU A 106 13.34 -4.56 -1.72
N GLU A 107 14.44 -4.27 -1.04
CA GLU A 107 14.92 -5.07 0.09
C GLU A 107 13.88 -5.12 1.22
N GLY A 108 13.70 -6.31 1.80
CA GLY A 108 12.74 -6.52 2.90
C GLY A 108 11.27 -6.60 2.48
N LEU A 109 10.92 -6.35 1.21
CA LEU A 109 9.52 -6.40 0.74
C LEU A 109 9.05 -7.81 0.35
N GLY A 110 9.85 -8.85 0.58
CA GLY A 110 9.50 -10.23 0.28
C GLY A 110 9.35 -10.53 -1.22
N VAL A 111 9.98 -9.72 -2.09
CA VAL A 111 9.92 -9.90 -3.54
C VAL A 111 10.65 -11.20 -3.94
N PRO A 112 10.03 -12.07 -4.76
CA PRO A 112 10.74 -13.21 -5.33
C PRO A 112 12.02 -12.77 -6.07
N PRO A 113 13.19 -13.38 -5.82
CA PRO A 113 14.45 -12.94 -6.43
C PRO A 113 14.44 -12.89 -7.96
N VAL A 114 13.62 -13.73 -8.59
CA VAL A 114 13.45 -13.77 -10.05
C VAL A 114 12.78 -12.52 -10.62
N PHE A 115 12.06 -11.72 -9.81
CA PHE A 115 11.41 -10.50 -10.26
C PHE A 115 12.28 -9.24 -10.09
N LEU A 116 13.33 -9.32 -9.27
CA LEU A 116 14.15 -8.15 -8.92
C LEU A 116 14.76 -7.46 -10.15
N PRO A 117 15.40 -8.13 -11.12
CA PRO A 117 16.06 -7.46 -12.23
C PRO A 117 15.10 -6.60 -13.07
N GLU A 118 13.91 -7.12 -13.38
CA GLU A 118 12.90 -6.42 -14.16
C GLU A 118 12.26 -5.26 -13.38
N LEU A 119 12.00 -5.44 -12.08
CA LEU A 119 11.46 -4.37 -11.24
C LEU A 119 12.47 -3.24 -11.05
N GLU A 120 13.74 -3.56 -10.79
CA GLU A 120 14.81 -2.55 -10.68
C GLU A 120 14.98 -1.77 -11.98
N ARG A 121 14.92 -2.47 -13.13
CA ARG A 121 14.92 -1.83 -14.46
C ARG A 121 13.74 -0.90 -14.63
N LEU A 122 12.52 -1.33 -14.28
CA LEU A 122 11.31 -0.51 -14.36
C LEU A 122 11.43 0.72 -13.46
N MET A 123 11.78 0.54 -12.19
CA MET A 123 11.95 1.60 -11.19
C MET A 123 13.00 2.64 -11.59
N ALA A 124 14.04 2.25 -12.33
CA ALA A 124 15.06 3.17 -12.83
C ALA A 124 14.59 4.01 -14.05
N GLN A 125 13.54 3.58 -14.75
CA GLN A 125 13.07 4.20 -15.99
C GLN A 125 11.85 5.10 -15.79
N VAL A 126 11.07 4.89 -14.74
CA VAL A 126 9.86 5.65 -14.48
C VAL A 126 10.16 7.07 -13.97
N PRO A 127 9.39 8.09 -14.39
CA PRO A 127 9.64 9.48 -14.03
C PRO A 127 9.12 9.87 -12.63
N PHE A 128 8.70 8.90 -11.82
CA PHE A 128 8.09 9.13 -10.52
C PHE A 128 9.12 9.22 -9.38
N PRO A 129 8.85 10.03 -8.34
CA PRO A 129 9.72 10.09 -7.17
C PRO A 129 9.76 8.73 -6.46
N ARG A 130 10.93 8.42 -5.89
CA ARG A 130 11.14 7.25 -5.03
C ARG A 130 11.24 7.67 -3.57
N VAL A 131 10.78 6.81 -2.67
CA VAL A 131 10.72 7.10 -1.23
C VAL A 131 11.45 6.05 -0.41
N ARG A 132 12.06 6.46 0.70
CA ARG A 132 12.59 5.52 1.71
C ARG A 132 11.41 4.93 2.47
N PHE A 133 11.08 3.69 2.15
CA PHE A 133 9.94 2.99 2.71
C PHE A 133 10.25 2.52 4.13
N LEU A 134 9.40 2.90 5.07
CA LEU A 134 9.44 2.50 6.47
C LEU A 134 8.12 1.83 6.82
N ASP A 135 8.20 0.59 7.29
CA ASP A 135 7.03 -0.19 7.67
C ASP A 135 7.27 -0.85 9.03
N PRO A 136 6.55 -0.45 10.08
CA PRO A 136 6.65 -1.11 11.38
C PRO A 136 5.92 -2.46 11.39
N TYR A 137 5.18 -2.80 10.33
CA TYR A 137 4.45 -4.05 10.24
C TYR A 137 5.42 -5.24 10.20
N GLY A 138 5.18 -6.23 11.07
CA GLY A 138 6.11 -7.33 11.34
C GLY A 138 6.86 -7.18 12.67
N LEU A 139 7.03 -5.96 13.20
CA LEU A 139 7.55 -5.76 14.55
C LEU A 139 6.50 -6.13 15.61
N PRO A 140 6.91 -6.71 16.75
CA PRO A 140 6.02 -6.98 17.87
C PRO A 140 5.25 -5.73 18.32
N PRO A 141 3.96 -5.84 18.71
CA PRO A 141 3.15 -4.70 19.15
C PRO A 141 3.80 -3.87 20.28
N GLU A 142 4.50 -4.52 21.20
CA GLU A 142 5.19 -3.89 22.33
C GLU A 142 6.39 -3.02 21.92
N GLU A 143 7.02 -3.31 20.78
CA GLU A 143 8.14 -2.53 20.23
C GLU A 143 7.66 -1.32 19.44
N ARG A 144 6.35 -1.21 19.19
CA ARG A 144 5.78 -0.21 18.28
C ARG A 144 6.08 1.21 18.72
N LEU A 145 5.94 1.50 20.00
CA LEU A 145 6.25 2.84 20.53
C LEU A 145 7.72 3.21 20.31
N GLY A 146 8.64 2.27 20.56
CA GLY A 146 10.08 2.47 20.37
C GLY A 146 10.41 2.80 18.91
N PHE A 147 9.87 2.03 17.97
CA PHE A 147 10.04 2.27 16.53
C PHE A 147 9.68 3.71 16.13
N TYR A 148 8.52 4.22 16.57
CA TYR A 148 8.10 5.58 16.22
C TYR A 148 8.96 6.66 16.91
N LEU A 149 9.47 6.41 18.11
CA LEU A 149 10.38 7.34 18.79
C LEU A 149 11.76 7.39 18.11
N ASP A 150 12.24 6.25 17.61
CA ASP A 150 13.53 6.14 16.93
C ASP A 150 13.58 6.87 15.58
N LEU A 151 12.42 7.29 15.04
CA LEU A 151 12.37 8.15 13.85
C LEU A 151 13.15 9.46 14.04
N ALA A 152 13.29 9.95 15.28
CA ALA A 152 14.10 11.13 15.59
C ALA A 152 15.58 10.99 15.19
N ASN A 153 16.07 9.76 15.01
CA ASN A 153 17.45 9.46 14.65
C ASN A 153 17.67 9.39 13.12
N LEU A 154 16.61 9.56 12.32
CA LEU A 154 16.73 9.48 10.87
C LEU A 154 17.51 10.69 10.30
N PRO A 155 18.42 10.46 9.33
CA PRO A 155 19.06 11.57 8.63
C PRO A 155 18.06 12.32 7.72
N PRO A 156 18.44 13.47 7.14
CA PRO A 156 17.62 14.11 6.12
C PRO A 156 17.33 13.18 4.94
N GLY A 157 16.08 13.16 4.48
CA GLY A 157 15.64 12.32 3.37
C GLY A 157 14.12 12.41 3.12
N LEU A 158 13.65 11.77 2.04
CA LEU A 158 12.23 11.60 1.76
C LEU A 158 11.79 10.21 2.22
N TYR A 159 10.99 10.17 3.28
CA TYR A 159 10.50 8.95 3.91
C TYR A 159 9.02 8.75 3.64
N TYR A 160 8.63 7.49 3.43
CA TYR A 160 7.23 7.07 3.44
C TYR A 160 7.04 6.09 4.58
N LEU A 161 6.28 6.50 5.60
CA LEU A 161 5.94 5.68 6.75
C LEU A 161 4.51 5.18 6.60
N VAL A 162 4.33 3.87 6.44
CA VAL A 162 3.00 3.24 6.48
C VAL A 162 2.61 2.89 7.91
N HIS A 163 1.33 2.98 8.22
CA HIS A 163 0.76 2.53 9.48
C HIS A 163 -0.63 1.94 9.26
N HIS A 164 -1.06 1.05 10.14
CA HIS A 164 -2.33 0.34 10.04
C HIS A 164 -3.23 0.61 11.24
N SER A 165 -3.23 1.86 11.73
CA SER A 165 -3.96 2.26 12.94
C SER A 165 -5.44 1.87 12.90
N ALA A 166 -5.88 1.13 13.92
CA ALA A 166 -7.29 0.82 14.13
C ALA A 166 -7.70 1.06 15.58
N LEU A 167 -8.92 1.53 15.79
CA LEU A 167 -9.54 1.60 17.11
C LEU A 167 -9.92 0.19 17.58
N PRO A 168 -9.85 -0.09 18.90
CA PRO A 168 -10.28 -1.38 19.46
C PRO A 168 -11.80 -1.48 19.52
N THR A 169 -12.39 -1.80 18.37
CA THR A 169 -13.82 -2.03 18.20
C THR A 169 -14.07 -3.53 18.03
N PRO A 170 -15.27 -4.04 18.37
CA PRO A 170 -15.59 -5.46 18.15
C PRO A 170 -15.35 -5.93 16.70
N GLU A 171 -15.60 -5.07 15.71
CA GLU A 171 -15.29 -5.33 14.31
C GLU A 171 -13.78 -5.40 14.05
N GLY A 172 -13.01 -4.42 14.54
CA GLY A 172 -11.55 -4.41 14.37
C GLY A 172 -10.85 -5.58 15.07
N LEU A 173 -11.34 -6.00 16.23
CA LEU A 173 -10.83 -7.16 16.98
C LEU A 173 -11.10 -8.51 16.28
N ALA A 174 -11.97 -8.54 15.26
CA ALA A 174 -12.17 -9.73 14.43
C ALA A 174 -10.99 -10.00 13.49
N LEU A 175 -10.16 -8.99 13.21
CA LEU A 175 -8.98 -9.13 12.35
C LEU A 175 -7.85 -9.86 13.09
N PRO A 176 -7.20 -10.88 12.49
CA PRO A 176 -6.14 -11.63 13.17
C PRO A 176 -4.95 -10.79 13.67
N ASP A 177 -4.70 -9.64 13.04
CA ASP A 177 -3.59 -8.74 13.31
C ASP A 177 -3.97 -7.52 14.17
N TRP A 178 -5.15 -7.53 14.80
CA TRP A 178 -5.72 -6.37 15.51
C TRP A 178 -4.77 -5.74 16.54
N ARG A 179 -3.92 -6.54 17.21
CA ARG A 179 -2.96 -6.03 18.22
C ARG A 179 -1.94 -5.08 17.62
N THR A 180 -1.47 -5.40 16.41
CA THR A 180 -0.51 -4.57 15.67
C THR A 180 -1.17 -3.25 15.23
N ARG A 181 -2.41 -3.33 14.76
CA ARG A 181 -3.20 -2.16 14.33
C ARG A 181 -3.52 -1.23 15.50
N GLU A 182 -3.86 -1.81 16.64
CA GLU A 182 -4.10 -1.08 17.89
C GLU A 182 -2.82 -0.41 18.40
N ALA A 183 -1.68 -1.12 18.34
CA ALA A 183 -0.38 -0.57 18.71
C ALA A 183 0.01 0.65 17.84
N ASP A 184 -0.25 0.59 16.53
CA ASP A 184 -0.06 1.76 15.65
C ASP A 184 -0.92 2.94 16.09
N TYR A 185 -2.21 2.71 16.37
CA TYR A 185 -3.11 3.77 16.82
C TYR A 185 -2.62 4.45 18.10
N PHE A 186 -2.24 3.66 19.12
CA PHE A 186 -1.79 4.23 20.39
C PHE A 186 -0.42 4.90 20.28
N ALA A 187 0.52 4.32 19.54
CA ALA A 187 1.82 4.94 19.34
C ALA A 187 1.69 6.29 18.63
N LEU A 188 0.98 6.37 17.51
CA LEU A 188 0.76 7.62 16.78
C LEU A 188 -0.09 8.64 17.56
N SER A 189 -0.90 8.17 18.51
CA SER A 189 -1.65 9.04 19.40
C SER A 189 -0.83 9.59 20.57
N HIS A 190 0.32 8.98 20.86
CA HIS A 190 1.16 9.32 22.01
C HIS A 190 1.82 10.71 21.85
N PRO A 191 1.81 11.57 22.87
CA PRO A 191 2.38 12.93 22.78
C PRO A 191 3.84 12.98 22.32
N GLU A 192 4.70 12.08 22.84
CA GLU A 192 6.11 12.04 22.43
C GLU A 192 6.30 11.62 20.98
N VAL A 193 5.47 10.72 20.46
CA VAL A 193 5.53 10.36 19.03
C VAL A 193 5.05 11.53 18.18
N ARG A 194 3.97 12.22 18.59
CA ARG A 194 3.54 13.46 17.91
C ARG A 194 4.62 14.55 17.94
N ARG A 195 5.39 14.63 19.03
CA ARG A 195 6.56 15.53 19.14
C ARG A 195 7.63 15.15 18.12
N VAL A 196 8.03 13.88 18.04
CA VAL A 196 8.99 13.39 17.05
C VAL A 196 8.51 13.65 15.62
N LEU A 197 7.25 13.34 15.31
CA LEU A 197 6.68 13.59 13.98
C LEU A 197 6.63 15.08 13.62
N SER A 198 6.55 15.98 14.60
CA SER A 198 6.60 17.43 14.36
C SER A 198 7.98 17.96 13.94
N GLU A 199 9.03 17.15 14.10
CA GLU A 199 10.39 17.46 13.64
C GLU A 199 10.55 17.21 12.13
N PHE A 200 9.57 16.53 11.50
CA PHE A 200 9.53 16.29 10.06
C PHE A 200 8.68 17.35 9.34
N HIS A 201 9.05 17.65 8.09
CA HIS A 201 8.15 18.35 7.19
C HIS A 201 7.13 17.36 6.63
N LEU A 202 5.88 17.43 7.12
CA LEU A 202 4.80 16.60 6.61
C LEU A 202 4.49 16.97 5.15
N LEU A 203 4.58 15.97 4.27
CA LEU A 203 4.34 16.10 2.84
C LEU A 203 3.17 15.21 2.42
N THR A 204 2.16 15.82 1.82
CA THR A 204 1.01 15.10 1.25
C THR A 204 1.29 14.62 -0.17
N TRP A 205 0.69 13.51 -0.58
CA TRP A 205 0.70 13.07 -1.96
C TRP A 205 0.06 14.06 -2.92
N ARG A 206 -0.96 14.81 -2.47
CA ARG A 206 -1.52 15.94 -3.23
C ARG A 206 -0.46 16.94 -3.64
N ALA A 207 0.39 17.37 -2.71
CA ALA A 207 1.47 18.33 -2.98
C ALA A 207 2.48 17.75 -4.00
N VAL A 208 2.80 16.46 -3.90
CA VAL A 208 3.66 15.77 -4.88
C VAL A 208 2.99 15.76 -6.25
N ARG A 209 1.72 15.33 -6.33
CA ARG A 209 0.95 15.26 -7.58
C ARG A 209 0.83 16.61 -8.26
N ASP A 210 0.59 17.67 -7.50
CA ASP A 210 0.41 19.02 -8.04
C ASP A 210 1.74 19.63 -8.54
N ALA A 211 2.89 19.05 -8.14
CA ALA A 211 4.23 19.43 -8.58
C ALA A 211 4.76 18.60 -9.77
N LEU A 212 4.08 17.52 -10.18
CA LEU A 212 4.40 16.68 -11.34
C LEU A 212 3.55 17.05 -12.57
#